data_AF-A0A0Q9QIC0-F1
#
_entry.id   AF-A0A0Q9QIC0-F1
#
_cell.length_a   1.000
_cell.length_b   1.000
_cell.length_c   1.000
_cell.angle_alpha   90.00
_cell.angle_beta   90.00
_cell.angle_gamma   90.00
#
_symmetry.space_group_name_H-M   'P 1'
#
loop_
_entity.id
_entity.type
_entity.pdbx_description
1 polymer ?
#
loop_
_entity_poly.entity_id
_entity_poly.type
_entity_poly.pdbx_seq_one_letter_code
_entity_poly.pdbx_strand_id
1 'polypeptide(L)'
;MSSPLLRAWWARAVILALVVVVGQVVLTLLDFGPRLLGWALLATTVAALLWLLLDAAGTHPAGWDSGLPPFVRPDPGEATTYSRVLDSHLDSRDPGPALRDRLVALARSRDPDLADPVLRDLAQQPARRLTPADIDRYLTRIEALRGR
;
A
#
# COMPACT_ATOMS: atom_id res chain seq x y z
N MET A 1 -18.15 19.15 -24.46
CA MET A 1 -17.89 19.20 -23.01
C MET A 1 -16.39 19.15 -22.80
N SER A 2 -15.73 20.29 -22.66
CA SER A 2 -14.29 20.34 -22.34
C SER A 2 -14.11 19.96 -20.88
N SER A 3 -13.30 18.94 -20.61
CA SER A 3 -13.01 18.47 -19.26
C SER A 3 -12.39 19.62 -18.44
N PRO A 4 -12.67 19.70 -17.12
CA PRO A 4 -12.12 20.76 -16.26
C PRO A 4 -10.59 20.84 -16.32
N LEU A 5 -9.92 19.71 -16.58
CA LEU A 5 -8.48 19.60 -16.82
C LEU A 5 -8.05 20.39 -18.07
N LEU A 6 -8.75 20.24 -19.20
CA LEU A 6 -8.38 20.93 -20.44
C LEU A 6 -8.44 22.45 -20.26
N ARG A 7 -9.43 22.95 -19.53
CA ARG A 7 -9.58 24.39 -19.23
C ARG A 7 -8.42 24.91 -18.37
N ALA A 8 -7.99 24.16 -17.36
CA ALA A 8 -6.86 24.54 -16.51
C ALA A 8 -5.54 24.60 -17.30
N TRP A 9 -5.29 23.60 -18.16
CA TRP A 9 -4.13 23.59 -19.04
C TRP A 9 -4.12 24.76 -20.03
N TRP A 10 -5.28 25.09 -20.58
CA TRP A 10 -5.43 26.26 -21.46
C TRP A 10 -5.14 27.58 -20.74
N ALA A 11 -5.64 27.75 -19.51
CA ALA A 11 -5.35 28.93 -18.71
C ALA A 11 -3.84 29.07 -18.44
N ARG A 12 -3.15 27.96 -18.11
CA ARG A 12 -1.68 27.94 -17.94
C ARG A 12 -0.97 28.36 -19.22
N ALA A 13 -1.33 27.79 -20.37
CA ALA A 13 -0.74 28.14 -21.66
C ALA A 13 -0.90 29.63 -22.00
N VAL A 14 -2.08 30.21 -21.75
CA VAL A 14 -2.36 31.64 -21.96
C VAL A 14 -1.52 32.52 -21.04
N ILE A 15 -1.39 32.16 -19.76
CA ILE A 15 -0.54 32.89 -18.81
C ILE A 15 0.92 32.87 -19.27
N LEU A 16 1.44 31.71 -19.69
CA LEU A 16 2.81 31.61 -20.20
C LEU A 16 3.01 32.47 -21.45
N ALA A 17 2.09 32.40 -22.41
CA ALA A 17 2.16 33.22 -23.62
C ALA A 17 2.19 34.72 -23.27
N LEU A 18 1.37 35.15 -22.31
CA LEU A 18 1.33 36.53 -21.85
C LEU A 18 2.64 36.95 -21.16
N VAL A 19 3.22 36.10 -20.31
CA VAL A 19 4.51 36.35 -19.66
C VAL A 19 5.64 36.49 -20.70
N VAL A 20 5.67 35.63 -21.71
CA VAL A 20 6.67 35.69 -22.79
C VAL A 20 6.54 37.00 -23.55
N VAL A 21 5.32 37.37 -23.97
CA VAL A 21 5.07 38.59 -24.75
C VAL A 21 5.41 39.84 -23.93
N VAL A 22 4.90 39.95 -22.70
CA VAL A 22 5.16 41.11 -21.83
C VAL A 22 6.64 41.23 -21.51
N GLY A 23 7.30 40.12 -21.16
CA GLY A 23 8.73 40.13 -20.87
C GLY A 23 9.57 40.50 -22.10
N GLN A 24 9.20 40.02 -23.28
CA GLN A 24 9.87 40.40 -24.53
C GLN A 24 9.72 41.90 -24.78
N VAL A 25 8.51 42.46 -24.66
CA VAL A 25 8.27 43.89 -24.83
C VAL A 25 9.12 44.70 -23.85
N VAL A 26 9.11 44.36 -22.56
CA VAL A 26 9.87 45.06 -21.52
C VAL A 26 11.38 45.00 -21.79
N LEU A 27 11.92 43.82 -22.10
CA LEU A 27 13.34 43.63 -22.40
C LEU A 27 13.78 44.37 -23.67
N THR A 28 12.88 44.47 -24.66
CA THR A 28 13.14 45.22 -25.88
C THR A 28 13.13 46.72 -25.59
N LEU A 29 12.22 47.18 -24.72
CA LEU A 29 12.16 48.58 -24.26
C LEU A 29 13.39 48.98 -23.42
N LEU A 30 14.03 48.02 -22.78
CA LEU A 30 15.26 48.19 -22.00
C LEU A 30 16.55 48.01 -22.84
N ASP A 31 16.43 47.93 -24.17
CA ASP A 31 17.55 47.75 -25.11
C ASP A 31 18.41 46.48 -24.89
N PHE A 32 17.89 45.47 -24.18
CA PHE A 32 18.62 44.20 -23.99
C PHE A 32 18.66 43.32 -25.25
N GLY A 33 17.89 43.65 -26.29
CA GLY A 33 17.87 42.93 -27.57
C GLY A 33 17.74 41.40 -27.45
N PRO A 34 16.81 40.87 -26.63
CA PRO A 34 16.76 39.43 -26.36
C PRO A 34 16.40 38.63 -27.62
N ARG A 35 17.14 37.55 -27.87
CA ARG A 35 16.75 36.55 -28.87
C ARG A 35 15.45 35.88 -28.43
N LEU A 36 14.37 36.14 -29.17
CA LEU A 36 13.00 35.64 -28.91
C LEU A 36 12.96 34.17 -28.46
N LEU A 37 13.65 33.29 -29.20
CA LEU A 37 13.66 31.86 -28.91
C LEU A 37 14.31 31.54 -27.56
N GLY A 38 15.44 32.17 -27.24
CA GLY A 38 16.15 31.95 -25.97
C GLY A 38 15.34 32.45 -24.78
N TRP A 39 14.73 33.63 -24.92
CA TRP A 39 13.83 34.18 -23.90
C TRP A 39 12.60 33.30 -23.68
N ALA A 40 11.94 32.86 -24.75
CA ALA A 40 10.76 32.00 -24.65
C ALA A 40 11.07 30.67 -23.97
N LEU A 41 12.21 30.05 -24.28
CA LEU A 41 12.66 28.83 -23.60
C LEU A 41 12.89 29.06 -22.11
N LEU A 42 13.62 30.12 -21.74
CA LEU A 42 13.90 30.45 -20.35
C LEU A 42 12.60 30.70 -19.56
N ALA A 43 11.69 31.52 -20.10
CA ALA A 43 10.40 31.79 -19.48
C ALA A 43 9.55 30.51 -19.34
N THR A 44 9.58 29.63 -20.34
CA THR A 44 8.89 28.34 -20.30
C THR A 44 9.46 27.44 -19.22
N THR A 45 10.79 27.34 -19.09
CA THR A 45 11.44 26.55 -18.04
C THR A 45 11.09 27.06 -16.64
N VAL A 46 11.15 28.38 -16.42
CA VAL A 46 10.80 29.00 -15.13
C VAL A 46 9.33 28.75 -14.79
N ALA A 47 8.41 28.95 -15.75
CA ALA A 47 6.99 28.72 -15.54
C ALA A 47 6.69 27.23 -15.25
N ALA A 48 7.35 26.31 -15.97
CA ALA A 48 7.19 24.87 -15.75
C ALA A 48 7.63 24.47 -14.34
N LEU A 49 8.77 24.98 -13.86
CA LEU A 49 9.24 24.73 -12.49
C LEU A 49 8.29 25.31 -11.44
N LEU A 50 7.77 26.51 -11.66
CA LEU A 50 6.83 27.15 -10.74
C LEU A 50 5.51 26.37 -10.66
N TRP A 51 4.95 25.95 -11.80
CA TRP A 51 3.75 25.12 -11.80
C TRP A 51 3.98 23.75 -11.18
N LEU A 52 5.13 23.13 -11.42
CA LEU A 52 5.49 21.88 -10.77
C LEU A 52 5.52 22.03 -9.25
N LEU A 53 6.07 23.13 -8.74
CA LEU A 53 6.11 23.41 -7.30
C LEU A 53 4.70 23.63 -6.73
N LEU A 54 3.85 24.37 -7.43
CA LEU A 54 2.46 24.59 -7.03
C LEU A 54 1.64 23.29 -7.06
N ASP A 55 1.82 22.47 -8.09
CA ASP A 55 1.16 21.17 -8.21
C ASP A 55 1.64 20.23 -7.10
N ALA A 56 2.94 20.22 -6.78
CA ALA A 56 3.49 19.45 -5.66
C ALA A 56 2.93 19.93 -4.32
N ALA A 57 2.87 21.24 -4.08
CA ALA A 57 2.34 21.81 -2.84
C ALA A 57 0.82 21.60 -2.67
N GLY A 58 0.07 21.50 -3.77
CA GLY A 58 -1.37 21.25 -3.78
C GLY A 58 -1.76 19.78 -3.63
N THR A 59 -0.79 18.86 -3.69
CA THR A 59 -1.09 17.44 -3.43
C THR A 59 -1.48 17.26 -1.98
N HIS A 60 -2.74 16.85 -1.76
CA HIS A 60 -3.16 16.43 -0.43
C HIS A 60 -2.30 15.23 -0.04
N PRO A 61 -1.83 15.14 1.23
CA PRO A 61 -1.15 13.94 1.68
C PRO A 61 -2.03 12.76 1.34
N ALA A 62 -1.45 11.72 0.73
CA ALA A 62 -2.18 10.52 0.37
C ALA A 62 -2.96 10.04 1.61
N GLY A 63 -4.27 10.22 1.57
CA GLY A 63 -5.17 9.72 2.59
C GLY A 63 -5.16 8.22 2.44
N TRP A 64 -4.25 7.55 3.14
CA TRP A 64 -4.38 6.13 3.36
C TRP A 64 -5.65 5.97 4.17
N ASP A 65 -6.73 5.55 3.52
CA ASP A 65 -7.97 5.21 4.20
C ASP A 65 -7.60 4.24 5.31
N SER A 66 -7.74 4.69 6.55
CA SER A 66 -7.39 3.96 7.77
C SER A 66 -8.44 2.90 8.09
N GLY A 67 -9.00 2.28 7.04
CA GLY A 67 -9.86 1.10 7.11
C GLY A 67 -9.08 -0.20 7.38
N LEU A 68 -7.77 -0.12 7.67
CA LEU A 68 -7.04 -1.23 8.24
C LEU A 68 -7.36 -1.29 9.74
N PRO A 69 -7.94 -2.38 10.26
CA PRO A 69 -8.10 -2.56 11.70
C PRO A 69 -6.72 -2.40 12.37
N PRO A 70 -6.65 -1.88 13.61
CA PRO A 70 -5.40 -1.59 14.28
C PRO A 70 -4.44 -2.76 14.13
N PHE A 71 -3.35 -2.53 13.39
CA PHE A 71 -2.33 -3.53 13.16
C PHE A 71 -1.65 -3.80 14.51
N VAL A 72 -2.10 -4.84 15.21
CA VAL A 72 -1.39 -5.38 16.36
C VAL A 72 -0.11 -5.97 15.81
N ARG A 73 1.00 -5.25 15.96
CA ARG A 73 2.32 -5.76 15.62
C ARG A 73 2.52 -7.06 16.41
N PRO A 74 2.70 -8.22 15.74
CA PRO A 74 3.03 -9.45 16.45
C PRO A 74 4.28 -9.20 17.27
N ASP A 75 4.29 -9.60 18.53
CA ASP A 75 5.50 -9.53 19.35
C ASP A 75 6.61 -10.27 18.59
N PRO A 76 7.78 -9.66 18.33
CA PRO A 76 8.87 -10.33 17.62
C PRO A 76 9.28 -11.67 18.27
N GLY A 77 9.04 -11.83 19.58
CA GLY A 77 9.22 -13.11 20.27
C GLY A 77 8.20 -14.18 19.88
N GLU A 78 6.97 -13.81 19.55
CA GLU A 78 5.91 -14.75 19.16
C GLU A 78 6.15 -15.30 17.74
N ALA A 79 6.51 -14.46 16.78
CA ALA A 79 6.75 -14.87 15.40
C ALA A 79 7.86 -15.94 15.28
N THR A 80 8.96 -15.75 16.03
CA THR A 80 10.08 -16.71 16.10
C THR A 80 9.71 -17.98 16.86
N THR A 81 8.75 -17.90 17.79
CA THR A 81 8.22 -19.04 18.53
C THR A 81 7.25 -19.88 17.68
N TYR A 82 6.55 -19.28 16.72
CA TYR A 82 5.71 -20.00 15.76
C TYR A 82 6.54 -20.77 14.74
N SER A 83 7.57 -20.14 14.16
CA SER A 83 8.45 -20.81 13.21
C SER A 83 9.18 -21.99 13.87
N ARG A 84 9.73 -21.80 15.08
CA ARG A 84 10.43 -22.86 15.80
C ARG A 84 9.54 -24.07 16.13
N VAL A 85 8.27 -23.86 16.47
CA VAL A 85 7.33 -24.96 16.74
C VAL A 85 6.92 -25.68 15.46
N LEU A 86 6.80 -24.95 14.34
CA LEU A 86 6.54 -25.55 13.04
C LEU A 86 7.74 -26.40 12.58
N ASP A 87 8.93 -25.84 12.63
CA ASP A 87 10.19 -26.53 12.27
C ASP A 87 10.38 -27.78 13.14
N SER A 88 10.20 -27.65 14.46
CA SER A 88 10.28 -28.78 15.39
C SER A 88 9.24 -29.87 15.10
N HIS A 89 8.05 -29.52 14.63
CA HIS A 89 7.00 -30.50 14.29
C HIS A 89 7.27 -31.19 12.96
N LEU A 90 7.89 -30.50 12.00
CA LEU A 90 8.27 -31.06 10.71
C LEU A 90 9.48 -32.00 10.82
N ASP A 91 10.46 -31.63 11.66
CA ASP A 91 11.69 -32.39 11.90
C ASP A 91 11.53 -33.55 12.89
N SER A 92 10.55 -33.48 13.80
CA SER A 92 10.35 -34.56 14.78
C SER A 92 9.74 -35.81 14.16
N ARG A 93 10.31 -36.97 14.53
CA ARG A 93 9.73 -38.29 14.23
C ARG A 93 8.49 -38.60 15.09
N ASP A 94 8.35 -37.93 16.24
CA ASP A 94 7.22 -38.09 17.15
C ASP A 94 6.46 -36.74 17.25
N PRO A 95 5.30 -36.61 16.59
CA PRO A 95 4.58 -35.34 16.47
C PRO A 95 3.93 -34.95 17.79
N GLY A 96 4.42 -33.87 18.41
CA GLY A 96 3.84 -33.34 19.65
C GLY A 96 2.47 -32.68 19.45
N PRO A 97 1.63 -32.56 20.50
CA PRO A 97 0.33 -31.91 20.43
C PRO A 97 0.41 -30.39 20.22
N ALA A 98 1.60 -29.80 20.41
CA ALA A 98 1.81 -28.36 20.45
C ALA A 98 1.37 -27.61 19.18
N LEU A 99 1.59 -28.18 17.98
CA LEU A 99 1.15 -27.56 16.73
C LEU A 99 -0.37 -27.58 16.59
N ARG A 100 -1.00 -28.72 16.90
CA ARG A 100 -2.47 -28.86 16.86
C ARG A 100 -3.12 -27.90 17.84
N ASP A 101 -2.65 -27.84 19.08
CA ASP A 101 -3.26 -27.01 20.12
C ASP A 101 -3.16 -25.52 19.77
N ARG A 102 -2.06 -25.10 19.11
CA ARG A 102 -1.92 -23.75 18.57
C ARG A 102 -2.85 -23.47 17.40
N LEU A 103 -3.02 -24.41 16.46
CA LEU A 103 -3.98 -24.26 15.36
C LEU A 103 -5.42 -24.18 15.87
N VAL A 104 -5.76 -24.95 16.92
CA VAL A 104 -7.08 -24.88 17.57
C VAL A 104 -7.27 -23.56 18.32
N ALA A 105 -6.25 -23.07 19.03
CA ALA A 105 -6.30 -21.76 19.67
C ALA A 105 -6.48 -20.63 18.63
N LEU A 106 -5.80 -20.74 17.49
CA LEU A 106 -5.91 -19.80 16.38
C LEU A 106 -7.27 -19.89 15.66
N ALA A 107 -7.86 -21.08 15.58
CA ALA A 107 -9.22 -21.27 15.08
C ALA A 107 -10.24 -20.61 16.03
N ARG A 108 -10.14 -20.86 17.34
CA ARG A 108 -11.02 -20.28 18.37
C ARG A 108 -10.97 -18.76 18.46
N SER A 109 -9.81 -18.15 18.20
CA SER A 109 -9.71 -16.69 18.21
C SER A 109 -10.46 -16.03 17.04
N ARG A 110 -10.78 -16.79 15.99
CA ARG A 110 -11.56 -16.32 14.83
C ARG A 110 -12.99 -16.86 14.79
N ASP A 111 -13.21 -18.08 15.28
CA ASP A 111 -14.51 -18.76 15.37
C ASP A 111 -14.62 -19.43 16.76
N PRO A 112 -15.14 -18.71 17.77
CA PRO A 112 -15.16 -19.17 19.16
C PRO A 112 -15.90 -20.51 19.35
N ASP A 113 -16.94 -20.74 18.55
CA ASP A 113 -17.80 -21.92 18.64
C ASP A 113 -17.29 -23.09 17.78
N LEU A 114 -16.20 -22.89 17.01
CA LEU A 114 -15.77 -23.80 15.94
C LEU A 114 -16.97 -24.30 15.15
N ALA A 115 -17.76 -23.37 14.61
CA ALA A 115 -18.88 -23.67 13.76
C ALA A 115 -18.43 -24.45 12.50
N ASP A 116 -17.20 -24.21 12.03
CA ASP A 116 -16.61 -24.94 10.91
C ASP A 116 -16.33 -26.42 11.25
N PRO A 117 -16.93 -27.39 10.52
CA PRO A 117 -16.77 -28.82 10.80
C PRO A 117 -15.33 -29.32 10.61
N VAL A 118 -14.54 -28.69 9.73
CA VAL A 118 -13.14 -29.06 9.48
C VAL A 118 -12.25 -28.66 10.66
N LEU A 119 -12.51 -27.49 11.25
CA LEU A 119 -11.78 -27.02 12.44
C LEU A 119 -12.22 -27.75 13.71
N ARG A 120 -13.50 -28.14 13.78
CA ARG A 120 -14.01 -28.99 14.86
C ARG A 120 -13.37 -30.38 14.86
N ASP A 121 -13.21 -30.99 13.68
CA ASP A 121 -12.54 -32.28 13.52
C ASP A 121 -11.06 -32.19 13.95
N LEU A 122 -10.36 -31.10 13.59
CA LEU A 122 -8.99 -30.85 14.07
C LEU A 122 -8.89 -30.81 15.60
N ALA A 123 -9.89 -30.23 16.28
CA ALA A 123 -9.92 -30.16 17.74
C ALA A 123 -10.21 -31.51 18.42
N GLN A 124 -10.86 -32.43 17.72
CA GLN A 124 -11.25 -33.76 18.24
C GLN A 124 -10.23 -34.85 17.91
N GLN A 125 -9.36 -34.62 16.94
CA GLN A 125 -8.37 -35.61 16.50
C GLN A 125 -7.27 -35.85 17.54
N PRO A 126 -6.84 -37.13 17.75
CA PRO A 126 -5.68 -37.44 18.58
C PRO A 126 -4.41 -36.82 18.00
N ALA A 127 -3.40 -36.60 18.86
CA ALA A 127 -2.13 -36.02 18.43
C ALA A 127 -1.49 -36.90 17.35
N ARG A 128 -1.50 -36.41 16.12
CA ARG A 128 -0.99 -37.11 14.93
C ARG A 128 -0.13 -36.17 14.11
N ARG A 129 0.73 -36.74 13.28
CA ARG A 129 1.56 -35.95 12.37
C ARG A 129 0.67 -35.29 11.32
N LEU A 130 0.57 -33.97 11.40
CA LEU A 130 -0.02 -33.15 10.34
C LEU A 130 1.00 -33.01 9.21
N THR A 131 0.57 -33.29 7.97
CA THR A 131 1.40 -33.02 6.80
C THR A 131 1.41 -31.52 6.48
N PRO A 132 2.40 -31.01 5.74
CA PRO A 132 2.40 -29.62 5.29
C PRO A 132 1.12 -29.23 4.55
N ALA A 133 0.57 -30.14 3.74
CA ALA A 133 -0.69 -29.93 3.03
C ALA A 133 -1.90 -29.82 3.97
N ASP A 134 -1.92 -30.60 5.06
CA ASP A 134 -2.97 -30.49 6.08
C ASP A 134 -2.88 -29.16 6.82
N ILE A 135 -1.66 -28.73 7.20
CA ILE A 135 -1.43 -27.46 7.89
C ILE A 135 -1.90 -26.29 7.02
N ASP A 136 -1.51 -26.27 5.75
CA ASP A 136 -1.90 -25.23 4.80
C ASP A 136 -3.42 -25.20 4.60
N ARG A 137 -4.05 -26.37 4.48
CA ARG A 137 -5.51 -26.50 4.38
C ARG A 137 -6.23 -25.91 5.60
N TYR A 138 -5.77 -26.21 6.82
CA TYR A 138 -6.35 -25.66 8.03
C TYR A 138 -6.10 -24.16 8.15
N LEU A 139 -4.89 -23.69 7.83
CA LEU A 139 -4.54 -22.27 7.89
C LEU A 139 -5.38 -21.44 6.91
N THR A 140 -5.47 -21.88 5.65
CA THR A 140 -6.31 -21.28 4.61
C THR A 140 -7.77 -21.20 5.06
N ARG A 141 -8.28 -22.25 5.72
CA ARG A 141 -9.66 -22.28 6.20
C ARG A 141 -9.89 -21.29 7.35
N ILE A 142 -8.94 -21.18 8.27
CA ILE A 142 -8.97 -20.22 9.36
C ILE A 142 -8.88 -18.78 8.83
N GLU A 143 -8.07 -18.52 7.80
CA GLU A 143 -7.97 -17.20 7.17
C GLU A 143 -9.24 -16.81 6.41
N ALA A 144 -9.90 -17.76 5.76
CA ALA A 144 -11.18 -17.53 5.08
C ALA A 144 -12.29 -17.06 6.05
N LEU A 145 -12.19 -17.38 7.34
CA LEU A 145 -13.13 -16.91 8.37
C LEU A 145 -12.87 -15.46 8.81
N ARG A 146 -11.65 -14.93 8.61
CA ARG A 146 -11.34 -13.52 8.89
C ARG A 146 -11.94 -12.56 7.85
N GLY A 147 -12.16 -13.04 6.62
CA GLY A 147 -12.66 -12.24 5.50
C GLY A 147 -14.18 -12.09 5.41
N ARG A 148 -14.92 -12.63 6.39
CA ARG A 148 -16.38 -12.47 6.53
C ARG A 148 -16.68 -11.53 7.68
#